data_AF-A0AAJ0H0Y7-F1
#
_entry.id   AF-A0AAJ0H0Y7-F1
#
_cell.length_a   1.000
_cell.length_b   1.000
_cell.length_c   1.000
_cell.angle_alpha   90.00
_cell.angle_beta   90.00
_cell.angle_gamma   90.00
#
_symmetry.space_group_name_H-M   'P 1'
#
loop_
_entity.id
_entity.type
_entity.pdbx_description
1 polymer ?
#
loop_
_entity_poly.entity_id
_entity_poly.type
_entity_poly.pdbx_seq_one_letter_code
_entity_poly.pdbx_strand_id
1 'polypeptide(L)'
;MEQLVPTPVPDNQTLHGYLYPQIYTLQVLTDFETSRLVCRPLEGHPAIPERHPPVSEHELCAMGLDLATTDVPVVEASQVIFVRRLQRLVWKVTVDGEAMICKTSSDVFRHAVRDELQTYLKIRPARAELKVPELKGIVVSHRGVIGVLLGYIPHHN
;
A
#
# COMPACT_ATOMS: atom_id res chain seq x y z
N MET A 1 -36.74 -6.21 -11.90
CA MET A 1 -35.59 -5.51 -11.31
C MET A 1 -35.04 -6.40 -10.21
N GLU A 2 -34.00 -7.17 -10.50
CA GLU A 2 -33.31 -7.93 -9.45
C GLU A 2 -32.61 -6.92 -8.53
N GLN A 3 -33.00 -6.93 -7.25
CA GLN A 3 -32.29 -6.18 -6.23
C GLN A 3 -30.90 -6.78 -6.10
N LEU A 4 -29.89 -6.01 -6.53
CA LEU A 4 -28.49 -6.28 -6.21
C LEU A 4 -28.38 -6.30 -4.69
N VAL A 5 -28.29 -7.50 -4.13
CA VAL A 5 -27.96 -7.72 -2.72
C VAL A 5 -26.68 -6.94 -2.45
N PRO A 6 -26.64 -6.04 -1.45
CA PRO A 6 -25.41 -5.33 -1.13
C PRO A 6 -24.33 -6.37 -0.84
N THR A 7 -23.27 -6.35 -1.64
CA THR A 7 -22.10 -7.20 -1.44
C THR A 7 -21.68 -7.06 0.02
N PRO A 8 -21.56 -8.16 0.80
CA PRO A 8 -21.12 -8.06 2.18
C PRO A 8 -19.79 -7.32 2.22
N VAL A 9 -19.71 -6.30 3.09
CA VAL A 9 -18.45 -5.58 3.33
C VAL A 9 -17.45 -6.62 3.84
N PRO A 10 -16.34 -6.88 3.14
CA PRO A 10 -15.43 -7.93 3.58
C PRO A 10 -14.83 -7.59 4.94
N ASP A 11 -14.85 -8.56 5.85
CA ASP A 11 -14.22 -8.49 7.17
C ASP A 11 -12.75 -8.05 7.03
N ASN A 12 -12.35 -7.05 7.83
CA ASN A 12 -11.00 -6.49 7.96
C ASN A 12 -10.12 -6.60 6.70
N GLN A 13 -10.42 -5.81 5.68
CA GLN A 13 -9.52 -5.67 4.55
C GLN A 13 -8.17 -5.14 5.05
N THR A 14 -7.13 -5.95 4.90
CA THR A 14 -5.76 -5.52 5.20
C THR A 14 -5.27 -4.62 4.07
N LEU A 15 -4.29 -3.77 4.35
CA LEU A 15 -3.65 -2.95 3.35
C LEU A 15 -3.03 -3.85 2.26
N HIS A 16 -2.46 -5.00 2.61
CA HIS A 16 -1.96 -5.99 1.65
C HIS A 16 -3.05 -6.42 0.66
N GLY A 17 -4.24 -6.81 1.13
CA GLY A 17 -5.34 -7.22 0.26
C GLY A 17 -5.81 -6.12 -0.69
N TYR A 18 -5.68 -4.86 -0.28
CA TYR A 18 -6.01 -3.71 -1.12
C TYR A 18 -4.93 -3.38 -2.16
N LEU A 19 -3.66 -3.42 -1.78
CA LEU A 19 -2.52 -3.07 -2.65
C LEU A 19 -2.17 -4.22 -3.62
N TYR A 20 -2.34 -5.46 -3.17
CA TYR A 20 -2.05 -6.68 -3.91
C TYR A 20 -3.28 -7.59 -3.97
N PRO A 21 -4.38 -7.13 -4.60
CA PRO A 21 -5.55 -7.98 -4.76
C PRO A 21 -5.18 -9.15 -5.67
N GLN A 22 -5.85 -10.28 -5.47
CA GLN A 22 -5.77 -11.38 -6.41
C GLN A 22 -6.38 -10.94 -7.74
N ILE A 23 -5.58 -10.90 -8.81
CA ILE A 23 -6.01 -10.50 -10.15
C ILE A 23 -5.94 -11.72 -11.06
N TYR A 24 -6.95 -11.85 -11.92
CA TYR A 24 -7.02 -12.88 -12.94
C TYR A 24 -6.97 -12.20 -14.31
N THR A 25 -6.16 -12.73 -15.22
CA THR A 25 -6.19 -12.32 -16.62
C THR A 25 -7.08 -13.26 -17.39
N LEU A 26 -8.07 -12.69 -18.08
CA LEU A 26 -9.04 -13.44 -18.87
C LEU A 26 -8.78 -13.21 -20.34
N GLN A 27 -8.78 -14.30 -21.12
CA GLN A 27 -8.77 -14.26 -22.57
C GLN A 27 -10.20 -14.43 -23.08
N VAL A 28 -10.66 -13.45 -23.86
CA VAL A 28 -11.96 -13.50 -24.54
C VAL A 28 -11.71 -13.89 -26.00
N LEU A 29 -12.33 -14.98 -26.43
CA LEU A 29 -12.19 -15.52 -27.79
C LEU A 29 -13.58 -15.81 -28.36
N THR A 30 -13.71 -15.70 -29.68
CA THR A 30 -14.87 -16.25 -30.38
C THR A 30 -14.63 -17.73 -30.63
N ASP A 31 -15.52 -18.57 -30.12
CA ASP A 31 -15.64 -19.95 -30.55
C ASP A 31 -16.42 -19.98 -31.88
N PHE A 32 -15.73 -20.33 -32.96
CA PHE A 32 -16.30 -20.35 -34.31
C PHE A 32 -17.22 -21.55 -34.56
N GLU A 33 -17.13 -22.62 -33.76
CA GLU A 33 -18.02 -23.79 -33.89
C GLU A 33 -19.39 -23.48 -33.28
N THR A 34 -19.41 -22.77 -32.15
CA THR A 34 -20.65 -22.40 -31.46
C THR A 34 -21.12 -20.97 -31.73
N SER A 35 -20.31 -20.17 -32.44
CA SER A 35 -20.53 -18.73 -32.69
C SER A 35 -20.76 -17.92 -31.41
N ARG A 36 -20.09 -18.29 -30.32
CA ARG A 36 -20.21 -17.66 -29.00
C ARG A 36 -18.90 -17.08 -28.52
N LEU A 37 -18.99 -16.07 -27.66
CA LEU A 37 -17.83 -15.61 -26.89
C LEU A 37 -17.56 -16.60 -25.76
N VAL A 38 -16.31 -17.04 -25.67
CA VAL A 38 -15.81 -17.89 -24.59
C VAL A 38 -14.75 -17.11 -23.83
N CYS A 39 -14.86 -17.13 -22.51
CA CYS A 39 -13.92 -16.50 -21.60
C CYS A 39 -13.15 -17.60 -20.88
N ARG A 40 -11.82 -17.58 -20.93
CA ARG A 40 -10.96 -18.55 -20.25
C ARG A 40 -9.77 -17.88 -19.56
N PRO A 41 -9.27 -18.42 -18.44
CA PRO A 41 -8.05 -17.91 -17.82
C PRO A 41 -6.90 -17.92 -18.84
N LEU A 42 -6.13 -16.84 -18.89
CA LEU A 42 -4.93 -16.79 -19.71
C LEU A 42 -3.80 -17.52 -18.99
N GLU A 43 -3.47 -18.72 -19.46
CA GLU A 43 -2.36 -19.50 -18.91
C GLU A 43 -1.01 -18.86 -19.27
N GLY A 44 -0.06 -18.85 -18.34
CA GLY A 44 1.31 -18.39 -18.60
C GLY A 44 1.52 -16.87 -18.68
N HIS A 45 0.60 -16.04 -18.18
CA HIS A 45 0.83 -14.59 -17.98
C HIS A 45 0.81 -14.18 -16.50
N PRO A 46 1.89 -14.41 -15.74
CA PRO A 46 2.02 -13.89 -14.39
C PRO A 46 3.04 -12.74 -14.38
N ALA A 47 2.57 -11.52 -14.60
CA ALA A 47 3.20 -10.32 -14.04
C ALA A 47 2.15 -9.22 -14.02
N ILE A 48 1.37 -9.19 -12.94
CA ILE A 48 0.64 -7.98 -12.57
C ILE A 48 1.71 -6.87 -12.48
N PRO A 49 1.58 -5.73 -13.19
CA PRO A 49 2.52 -4.63 -13.05
C PRO A 49 2.62 -4.25 -11.57
N GLU A 50 3.84 -4.03 -11.06
CA GLU A 50 4.08 -3.67 -9.66
C GLU A 50 3.39 -2.34 -9.34
N ARG A 51 2.15 -2.39 -8.85
CA ARG A 51 1.35 -1.18 -8.60
C ARG A 51 1.97 -0.25 -7.56
N HIS A 52 2.78 -0.81 -6.66
CA HIS A 52 3.40 -0.14 -5.53
C HIS A 52 4.87 -0.57 -5.44
N PRO A 53 5.77 0.07 -6.19
CA PRO A 53 7.17 -0.34 -6.25
C PRO A 53 7.84 -0.14 -4.89
N PRO A 54 8.63 -1.12 -4.41
CA PRO A 54 9.35 -1.01 -3.15
C PRO A 54 10.50 0.00 -3.26
N VAL A 55 10.90 0.56 -2.12
CA VAL A 55 12.20 1.24 -1.99
C VAL A 55 13.29 0.17 -2.03
N SER A 56 14.29 0.35 -2.89
CA SER A 56 15.37 -0.62 -3.01
C SER A 56 16.26 -0.66 -1.76
N GLU A 57 16.87 -1.80 -1.47
CA GLU A 57 17.80 -1.94 -0.34
C GLU A 57 18.95 -0.93 -0.42
N HIS A 58 19.51 -0.71 -1.61
CA HIS A 58 20.52 0.33 -1.84
C HIS A 58 20.03 1.74 -1.44
N GLU A 59 18.78 2.10 -1.79
CA GLU A 59 18.21 3.38 -1.39
C GLU A 59 17.98 3.46 0.13
N LEU A 60 17.56 2.37 0.78
CA LEU A 60 17.43 2.32 2.23
C LEU A 60 18.78 2.53 2.92
N CYS A 61 19.82 1.80 2.48
CA CYS A 61 21.18 1.96 2.99
C CYS A 61 21.73 3.38 2.77
N ALA A 62 21.48 3.98 1.60
CA ALA A 62 21.90 5.35 1.31
C ALA A 62 21.23 6.40 2.22
N MET A 63 20.06 6.09 2.79
CA MET A 63 19.40 6.90 3.82
C MET A 63 19.88 6.60 5.24
N GLY A 64 20.80 5.65 5.42
CA GLY A 64 21.25 5.17 6.73
C GLY A 64 20.21 4.28 7.43
N LEU A 65 19.29 3.68 6.67
CA LEU A 65 18.23 2.83 7.21
C LEU A 65 18.56 1.35 6.94
N ASP A 66 18.82 0.61 8.02
CA ASP A 66 18.91 -0.85 8.01
C ASP A 66 17.69 -1.42 8.75
N LEU A 67 16.89 -2.24 8.07
CA LEU A 67 15.66 -2.80 8.63
C LEU A 67 15.92 -3.73 9.83
N ALA A 68 17.12 -4.29 9.95
CA ALA A 68 17.48 -5.17 11.06
C ALA A 68 17.84 -4.39 12.34
N THR A 69 18.29 -3.14 12.21
CA THR A 69 18.81 -2.35 13.34
C THR A 69 18.11 -1.01 13.52
N THR A 70 17.15 -0.67 12.65
CA THR A 70 16.39 0.58 12.74
C THR A 70 15.53 0.60 13.99
N ASP A 71 15.39 1.80 14.55
CA ASP A 71 14.46 2.09 15.65
C ASP A 71 13.08 2.53 15.14
N VAL A 72 12.91 2.65 13.81
CA VAL A 72 11.62 2.92 13.18
C VAL A 72 10.82 1.61 13.10
N PRO A 73 9.60 1.55 13.68
CA PRO A 73 8.78 0.34 13.63
C PRO A 73 8.54 -0.16 12.20
N VAL A 74 8.73 -1.46 12.01
CA VAL A 74 8.50 -2.14 10.73
C VAL A 74 7.22 -2.97 10.85
N VAL A 75 6.24 -2.71 10.00
CA VAL A 75 4.92 -3.34 10.05
C VAL A 75 4.63 -4.02 8.72
N GLU A 76 4.18 -5.27 8.75
CA GLU A 76 3.76 -5.98 7.55
C GLU A 76 2.45 -5.42 7.02
N ALA A 77 2.32 -5.25 5.70
CA ALA A 77 1.10 -4.74 5.08
C ALA A 77 -0.15 -5.59 5.40
N SER A 78 0.02 -6.86 5.78
CA SER A 78 -1.04 -7.75 6.23
C SER A 78 -1.53 -7.44 7.65
N GLN A 79 -0.72 -6.77 8.47
CA GLN A 79 -1.07 -6.34 9.83
C GLN A 79 -1.74 -4.95 9.85
N VAL A 80 -1.60 -4.19 8.76
CA VAL A 80 -2.21 -2.87 8.62
C VAL A 80 -3.67 -3.02 8.20
N ILE A 81 -4.61 -2.58 9.04
CA ILE A 81 -6.05 -2.64 8.75
C ILE A 81 -6.44 -1.41 7.95
N PHE A 82 -7.01 -1.60 6.77
CA PHE A 82 -7.53 -0.50 5.96
C PHE A 82 -8.83 0.04 6.55
N VAL A 83 -8.90 1.36 6.75
CA VAL A 83 -10.13 2.03 7.21
C VAL A 83 -10.83 2.71 6.05
N ARG A 84 -10.13 3.62 5.34
CA ARG A 84 -10.66 4.27 4.13
C ARG A 84 -9.54 4.91 3.32
N ARG A 85 -9.77 5.07 2.02
CA ARG A 85 -8.87 5.80 1.14
C ARG A 85 -9.16 7.30 1.24
N LEU A 86 -8.13 8.11 1.52
CA LEU A 86 -8.25 9.57 1.60
C LEU A 86 -7.91 10.23 0.26
N GLN A 87 -6.85 9.74 -0.38
CA GLN A 87 -6.42 10.14 -1.72
C GLN A 87 -5.84 8.92 -2.44
N ARG A 88 -5.46 9.07 -3.73
CA ARG A 88 -5.03 7.95 -4.58
C ARG A 88 -3.96 7.06 -3.92
N LEU A 89 -2.99 7.66 -3.25
CA LEU A 89 -1.87 6.98 -2.59
C LEU A 89 -1.78 7.29 -1.07
N VAL A 90 -2.93 7.62 -0.47
CA VAL A 90 -3.01 7.98 0.95
C VAL A 90 -4.22 7.29 1.57
N TRP A 91 -3.97 6.50 2.60
CA TRP A 91 -4.96 5.68 3.30
C TRP A 91 -5.02 6.07 4.76
N LYS A 92 -6.24 6.14 5.30
CA LYS A 92 -6.44 6.03 6.75
C LYS A 92 -6.40 4.55 7.09
N VAL A 93 -5.56 4.18 8.04
CA VAL A 93 -5.35 2.80 8.47
C VAL A 93 -5.37 2.71 9.98
N THR A 94 -5.44 1.49 10.49
CA THR A 94 -5.27 1.18 11.91
C THR A 94 -4.17 0.12 12.05
N VAL A 95 -3.25 0.34 12.99
CA VAL A 95 -2.22 -0.63 13.40
C VAL A 95 -2.31 -0.75 14.91
N ASP A 96 -2.49 -1.96 15.43
CA ASP A 96 -2.66 -2.22 16.88
C ASP A 96 -3.71 -1.33 17.57
N GLY A 97 -4.78 -0.99 16.85
CA GLY A 97 -5.85 -0.11 17.33
C GLY A 97 -5.58 1.40 17.23
N GLU A 98 -4.35 1.83 16.91
CA GLU A 98 -4.00 3.23 16.68
C GLU A 98 -4.32 3.65 15.24
N ALA A 99 -5.08 4.75 15.09
CA ALA A 99 -5.38 5.32 13.79
C ALA A 99 -4.18 6.10 13.23
N MET A 100 -3.79 5.77 12.00
CA MET A 100 -2.63 6.35 11.32
C MET A 100 -2.96 6.71 9.87
N ILE A 101 -2.04 7.42 9.23
CA ILE A 101 -2.03 7.62 7.79
C ILE A 101 -0.93 6.75 7.17
N CYS A 102 -1.31 5.87 6.25
CA CYS A 102 -0.36 5.20 5.39
C CYS A 102 -0.25 5.94 4.07
N LYS A 103 0.98 6.16 3.59
CA LYS A 103 1.27 6.64 2.24
C LYS A 103 2.13 5.62 1.52
N THR A 104 1.85 5.39 0.24
CA THR A 104 2.61 4.48 -0.62
C THR A 104 2.94 5.16 -1.95
N SER A 105 3.67 4.46 -2.81
CA SER A 105 4.06 4.91 -4.15
C SER A 105 3.22 4.24 -5.23
N SER A 106 3.38 4.70 -6.47
CA SER A 106 3.06 3.94 -7.67
C SER A 106 4.22 4.05 -8.64
N ASP A 107 4.20 3.33 -9.77
CA ASP A 107 5.27 3.43 -10.78
C ASP A 107 5.55 4.87 -11.23
N VAL A 108 4.52 5.70 -11.39
CA VAL A 108 4.67 7.12 -11.78
C VAL A 108 5.30 7.96 -10.67
N PHE A 109 5.11 7.56 -9.41
CA PHE A 109 5.61 8.25 -8.23
C PHE A 109 6.54 7.33 -7.41
N ARG A 110 7.42 6.58 -8.09
CA ARG A 110 8.24 5.53 -7.48
C ARG A 110 9.08 6.05 -6.32
N HIS A 111 9.57 7.27 -6.43
CA HIS A 111 10.43 7.90 -5.43
C HIS A 111 9.69 8.47 -4.22
N ALA A 112 8.35 8.57 -4.25
CA ALA A 112 7.59 9.28 -3.23
C ALA A 112 7.78 8.71 -1.82
N VAL A 113 7.76 7.39 -1.67
CA VAL A 113 7.97 6.74 -0.36
C VAL A 113 9.39 6.97 0.14
N ARG A 114 10.40 6.83 -0.72
CA ARG A 114 11.80 7.10 -0.38
C ARG A 114 11.98 8.54 0.07
N ASP A 115 11.53 9.51 -0.73
CA ASP A 115 11.74 10.93 -0.46
C ASP A 115 11.03 11.36 0.82
N GLU A 116 9.81 10.86 1.06
CA GLU A 116 9.07 11.15 2.27
C GLU A 116 9.72 10.50 3.50
N LEU A 117 10.13 9.23 3.41
CA LEU A 117 10.88 8.55 4.46
C LEU A 117 12.19 9.28 4.80
N GLN A 118 12.98 9.64 3.79
CA GLN A 118 14.22 10.39 3.96
C GLN A 118 13.99 11.73 4.67
N THR A 119 12.93 12.44 4.26
CA THR A 119 12.55 13.71 4.87
C THR A 119 12.22 13.54 6.34
N TYR A 120 11.39 12.54 6.67
CA TYR A 120 11.02 12.27 8.05
C TYR A 120 12.20 11.84 8.91
N LEU A 121 13.12 11.02 8.39
CA LEU A 121 14.35 10.65 9.10
C LEU A 121 15.21 11.88 9.41
N LYS A 122 15.35 12.82 8.46
CA LYS A 122 16.16 14.05 8.64
C LYS A 122 15.56 15.01 9.66
N ILE A 123 14.23 15.18 9.68
CA ILE A 123 13.57 16.15 10.57
C ILE A 123 13.23 15.58 11.94
N ARG A 124 13.35 14.26 12.14
CA ARG A 124 13.05 13.57 13.40
C ARG A 124 13.72 14.18 14.63
N PRO A 125 14.99 14.63 14.60
CA PRO A 125 15.63 15.27 15.76
C PRO A 125 14.97 16.60 16.15
N ALA A 126 14.40 17.33 15.18
CA ALA A 126 13.76 18.64 15.37
C ALA A 126 12.23 18.54 15.59
N ARG A 127 11.69 17.34 15.90
CA ARG A 127 10.23 17.13 15.94
C ARG A 127 9.50 18.05 16.91
N ALA A 128 10.13 18.43 18.02
CA ALA A 128 9.49 19.24 19.06
C ALA A 128 9.21 20.68 18.57
N GLU A 129 9.98 21.14 17.59
CA GLU A 129 9.89 22.48 17.02
C GLU A 129 9.01 22.51 15.75
N LEU A 130 8.87 21.38 15.08
CA LEU A 130 8.13 21.24 13.83
C LEU A 130 6.71 20.71 14.06
N LYS A 131 5.71 21.45 13.59
CA LYS A 131 4.30 20.99 13.57
C LYS A 131 4.03 20.07 12.38
N VAL A 132 4.63 18.88 12.40
CA VAL A 132 4.47 17.86 11.35
C VAL A 132 3.99 16.53 11.96
N PRO A 133 3.29 15.68 11.19
CA PRO A 133 2.96 14.32 11.63
C PRO A 133 4.19 13.53 12.08
N GLU A 134 4.07 12.72 13.13
CA GLU A 134 5.16 11.84 13.56
C GLU A 134 5.34 10.67 12.59
N LEU A 135 6.58 10.30 12.25
CA LEU A 135 6.88 9.03 11.59
C LEU A 135 6.67 7.89 12.59
N LYS A 136 5.58 7.15 12.43
CA LYS A 136 5.17 6.05 13.32
C LYS A 136 5.77 4.71 12.90
N GLY A 137 6.16 4.57 11.64
CA GLY A 137 6.73 3.32 11.14
C GLY A 137 6.86 3.30 9.62
N ILE A 138 7.31 2.16 9.12
CA ILE A 138 7.36 1.83 7.69
C ILE A 138 6.55 0.56 7.42
N VAL A 139 5.94 0.50 6.24
CA VAL A 139 5.17 -0.66 5.80
C VAL A 139 6.00 -1.49 4.85
N VAL A 140 6.16 -2.76 5.18
CA VAL A 140 6.81 -3.74 4.32
C VAL A 140 5.79 -4.70 3.71
N SER A 141 6.20 -5.32 2.61
CA SER A 141 5.52 -6.44 1.99
C SER A 141 6.55 -7.46 1.53
N HIS A 142 6.10 -8.53 0.91
CA HIS A 142 6.97 -9.53 0.27
C HIS A 142 7.97 -8.96 -0.75
N ARG A 143 7.83 -7.70 -1.17
CA ARG A 143 8.74 -6.99 -2.09
C ARG A 143 9.73 -6.03 -1.40
N GLY A 144 9.55 -5.72 -0.12
CA GLY A 144 10.31 -4.69 0.59
C GLY A 144 9.45 -3.54 1.11
N VAL A 145 10.06 -2.39 1.38
CA VAL A 145 9.41 -1.21 1.94
C VAL A 145 8.54 -0.53 0.90
N ILE A 146 7.23 -0.47 1.13
CA ILE A 146 6.24 0.04 0.16
C ILE A 146 5.48 1.26 0.66
N GLY A 147 5.67 1.65 1.92
CA GLY A 147 4.99 2.80 2.48
C GLY A 147 5.55 3.31 3.79
N VAL A 148 5.04 4.46 4.20
CA VAL A 148 5.33 5.11 5.49
C VAL A 148 4.05 5.24 6.30
N LEU A 149 4.15 5.08 7.62
CA LEU A 149 3.09 5.30 8.58
C LEU A 149 3.35 6.62 9.30
N LEU A 150 2.35 7.50 9.27
CA LEU A 150 2.39 8.82 9.89
C LEU A 150 1.27 8.94 10.93
N GLY A 151 1.54 9.68 12.00
CA GLY A 151 0.53 10.03 12.99
C GLY A 151 -0.68 10.72 12.35
N TYR A 152 -1.88 10.25 12.66
CA TYR A 152 -3.11 10.88 12.19
C TYR A 152 -3.38 12.16 12.99
N ILE A 153 -3.48 13.30 12.28
CA ILE A 153 -3.90 14.58 12.87
C ILE A 153 -5.38 14.78 12.53
N PRO A 154 -6.29 14.75 13.52
CA PRO A 154 -7.70 15.02 13.28
C PRO A 154 -7.90 16.47 12.86
N HIS A 155 -8.53 16.69 11.71
CA HIS A 155 -9.07 17.99 11.36
C HIS A 155 -10.49 18.07 11.93
N HIS A 156 -10.75 19.03 12.81
CA HIS A 156 -12.10 19.41 13.17
C HIS A 156 -12.73 20.08 11.96
N ASN A 157 -13.73 19.44 11.37
CA ASN A 157 -14.68 20.10 10.47
C ASN A 157 -15.90 20.52 11.29
#